data_AF-A0A6B0UCN9-F1
#
_entry.id   AF-A0A6B0UCN9-F1
#
_cell.length_a   1.000
_cell.length_b   1.000
_cell.length_c   1.000
_cell.angle_alpha   90.00
_cell.angle_beta   90.00
_cell.angle_gamma   90.00
#
_symmetry.space_group_name_H-M   'P 1'
#
loop_
_entity.id
_entity.type
_entity.pdbx_description
1 polymer ?
#
loop_
_entity_poly.entity_id
_entity_poly.type
_entity_poly.pdbx_seq_one_letter_code
_entity_poly.pdbx_strand_id
1 'polypeptide(L)'
;IGQAGRCVNVRAREHCLSRRPSPPGHLAVHSDRCMCSPVFTEIKILARHHTRVTRQIYDAFFNATFIEDTCVSAPSVALANDKVASVNKFVKFV
;
A
#
# COMPACT_ATOMS: atom_id res chain seq x y z
N ILE A 1 3.19 -1.64 0.80
CA ILE A 1 1.95 -1.21 1.49
C ILE A 1 0.86 -1.02 0.42
N GLY A 2 -0.40 -1.30 0.73
CA GLY A 2 -1.50 -1.06 -0.20
C GLY A 2 -2.87 -1.35 0.41
N GLN A 3 -3.91 -0.77 -0.18
CA GLN A 3 -5.30 -0.93 0.29
C GLN A 3 -6.09 -1.99 -0.48
N ALA A 4 -7.00 -2.66 0.23
CA ALA A 4 -7.98 -3.56 -0.36
C ALA A 4 -9.40 -3.02 -0.08
N GLY A 5 -10.14 -2.68 -1.15
CA GLY A 5 -11.57 -2.34 -1.07
C GLY A 5 -12.49 -3.58 -1.09
N ARG A 6 -11.90 -4.78 -1.10
CA ARG A 6 -12.55 -6.09 -1.15
C ARG A 6 -11.68 -7.10 -0.39
N CYS A 7 -12.06 -8.39 -0.40
CA CYS A 7 -11.27 -9.46 0.18
C CYS A 7 -9.78 -9.38 -0.22
N VAL A 8 -8.89 -9.49 0.77
CA VAL A 8 -7.43 -9.35 0.61
C VAL A 8 -6.88 -10.46 -0.28
N ASN A 9 -7.39 -11.69 -0.17
CA ASN A 9 -6.96 -12.81 -1.01
C ASN A 9 -7.28 -12.58 -2.49
N VAL A 10 -8.42 -11.95 -2.79
CA VAL A 10 -8.78 -11.57 -4.16
C VAL A 10 -7.80 -10.53 -4.70
N ARG A 11 -7.47 -9.53 -3.89
CA ARG A 11 -6.48 -8.50 -4.27
C ARG A 11 -5.07 -9.08 -4.46
N ALA A 12 -4.65 -9.99 -3.60
CA ALA A 12 -3.37 -10.68 -3.73
C ALA A 12 -3.29 -11.48 -5.03
N ARG A 13 -4.35 -12.22 -5.37
CA ARG A 13 -4.46 -12.96 -6.64
C ARG A 13 -4.36 -12.02 -7.84
N GLU A 14 -5.10 -10.90 -7.82
CA GLU A 14 -5.04 -9.91 -8.90
C GLU A 14 -3.64 -9.32 -9.07
N HIS A 15 -2.95 -9.00 -7.98
CA HIS A 15 -1.56 -8.53 -8.04
C HIS A 15 -0.59 -9.57 -8.59
N CYS A 16 -0.78 -10.84 -8.23
CA CYS A 16 0.02 -11.94 -8.76
C CYS A 16 -0.18 -12.08 -10.28
N LEU A 17 -1.43 -12.02 -10.74
CA LEU A 17 -1.78 -12.06 -12.16
C LEU A 17 -1.29 -10.81 -12.91
N SER A 18 -1.26 -9.65 -12.23
CA SER A 18 -0.81 -8.39 -12.83
C SER A 18 0.70 -8.23 -12.96
N ARG A 19 1.49 -9.31 -12.82
CA ARG A 19 2.95 -9.28 -13.07
C ARG A 19 3.33 -9.29 -14.54
N ARG A 20 2.47 -9.82 -15.42
CA ARG A 20 2.73 -9.96 -16.86
C ARG A 20 1.83 -9.14 -17.83
N PRO A 21 0.82 -8.35 -17.42
CA PRO A 21 -0.02 -7.64 -18.38
C PRO A 21 0.70 -6.42 -18.98
N SER A 22 0.31 -6.06 -20.19
CA SER A 22 0.69 -4.81 -20.86
C SER A 22 -0.52 -3.87 -20.93
N PRO A 23 -0.44 -2.63 -20.41
CA PRO A 23 0.71 -2.02 -19.73
C PRO A 23 0.94 -2.57 -18.30
N PRO A 24 2.19 -2.60 -17.81
CA PRO A 24 2.52 -3.10 -16.48
C PRO A 24 1.98 -2.18 -15.37
N GLY A 25 1.37 -2.77 -14.34
CA GLY A 25 0.95 -2.05 -13.14
C GLY A 25 2.14 -1.61 -12.27
N HIS A 26 1.90 -0.70 -11.33
CA HIS A 26 2.94 -0.13 -10.47
C HIS A 26 3.80 -1.17 -9.74
N LEU A 27 3.17 -2.23 -9.21
CA LEU A 27 3.88 -3.32 -8.55
C LEU A 27 4.84 -4.05 -9.51
N ALA A 28 4.41 -4.29 -10.75
CA ALA A 28 5.25 -4.96 -11.75
C ALA A 28 6.45 -4.09 -12.14
N VAL A 29 6.23 -2.78 -12.36
CA VAL A 29 7.32 -1.82 -12.64
C VAL A 29 8.32 -1.73 -11.49
N HIS A 30 7.84 -1.71 -10.25
CA HIS A 30 8.71 -1.69 -9.08
C HIS A 30 9.51 -2.98 -8.92
N SER A 31 8.86 -4.14 -9.07
CA SER A 31 9.54 -5.43 -9.01
C SER A 31 10.63 -5.58 -10.06
N ASP A 32 10.42 -5.05 -11.27
CA ASP A 32 11.41 -5.02 -12.34
C ASP A 32 12.60 -4.11 -12.01
N ARG A 33 12.34 -2.87 -11.58
CA ARG A 33 13.39 -1.88 -11.31
C ARG A 33 14.20 -2.15 -10.03
N CYS A 34 13.53 -2.62 -8.98
CA CYS A 34 14.13 -2.83 -7.67
C CYS A 34 14.53 -4.29 -7.43
N MET A 35 14.25 -5.20 -8.38
CA MET A 35 14.42 -6.66 -8.22
C MET A 35 13.67 -7.24 -7.00
N CYS A 36 12.69 -6.50 -6.46
CA CYS A 36 11.89 -6.89 -5.29
C CYS A 36 10.80 -7.90 -5.73
N SER A 37 10.73 -9.06 -5.08
CA SER A 37 9.69 -10.09 -5.35
C SER A 37 8.56 -10.02 -4.32
N PRO A 38 7.29 -9.79 -4.73
CA PRO A 38 6.18 -9.70 -3.79
C PRO A 38 5.85 -11.08 -3.19
N VAL A 39 5.78 -11.15 -1.85
CA VAL A 39 5.43 -12.37 -1.10
C VAL A 39 3.95 -12.30 -0.68
N PHE A 40 3.07 -12.97 -1.44
CA PHE A 40 1.62 -12.93 -1.18
C PHE A 40 1.14 -13.90 -0.08
N THR A 41 2.00 -14.79 0.40
CA THR A 41 1.71 -15.75 1.46
C THR A 41 1.78 -15.14 2.86
N GLU A 42 2.48 -14.00 3.01
CA GLU A 42 2.79 -13.37 4.30
C GLU A 42 2.14 -11.99 4.45
N ILE A 43 0.96 -11.79 3.85
CA ILE A 43 0.26 -10.50 3.90
C ILE A 43 -0.23 -10.23 5.33
N LYS A 44 0.29 -9.16 5.93
CA LYS A 44 -0.19 -8.64 7.22
C LYS A 44 -1.25 -7.55 7.01
N ILE A 45 -2.36 -7.64 7.76
CA ILE A 45 -3.37 -6.58 7.80
C ILE A 45 -2.93 -5.53 8.81
N LEU A 46 -2.59 -4.33 8.32
CA LEU A 46 -2.17 -3.22 9.18
C LEU A 46 -3.34 -2.46 9.81
N ALA A 47 -4.46 -2.33 9.09
CA ALA A 47 -5.68 -1.69 9.57
C ALA A 47 -6.90 -2.14 8.77
N ARG A 48 -8.10 -1.98 9.33
CA ARG A 48 -9.38 -2.24 8.66
C ARG A 48 -10.30 -1.03 8.81
N HIS A 49 -10.69 -0.43 7.69
CA HIS A 49 -11.63 0.69 7.66
C HIS A 49 -12.66 0.51 6.55
N HIS A 50 -13.91 0.91 6.84
CA HIS A 50 -15.03 0.75 5.91
C HIS A 50 -15.00 1.78 4.77
N THR A 51 -14.61 3.03 5.05
CA THR A 51 -14.63 4.09 4.06
C THR A 51 -13.36 4.10 3.20
N ARG A 52 -13.51 4.44 1.92
CA ARG A 52 -12.37 4.57 0.99
C ARG A 52 -11.40 5.66 1.46
N VAL A 53 -11.93 6.80 1.91
CA VAL A 53 -11.13 7.95 2.32
C VAL A 53 -10.25 7.62 3.52
N THR A 54 -10.78 6.94 4.54
CA THR A 54 -9.97 6.55 5.70
C THR A 54 -8.91 5.52 5.30
N ARG A 55 -9.21 4.56 4.42
CA ARG A 55 -8.18 3.64 3.91
C ARG A 55 -7.06 4.37 3.17
N GLN A 56 -7.38 5.37 2.34
CA GLN A 56 -6.38 6.18 1.64
C GLN A 56 -5.49 6.96 2.61
N ILE A 57 -6.09 7.53 3.66
CA ILE A 57 -5.35 8.26 4.70
C ILE A 57 -4.38 7.34 5.43
N TYR A 58 -4.82 6.14 5.84
CA TYR A 58 -3.96 5.16 6.50
C TYR A 58 -2.90 4.57 5.56
N ASP A 59 -3.21 4.35 4.29
CA ASP A 59 -2.25 3.92 3.27
C ASP A 59 -1.13 4.96 3.13
N ALA A 60 -1.46 6.25 3.04
CA ALA A 60 -0.48 7.33 3.01
C ALA A 60 0.34 7.41 4.32
N PHE A 61 -0.32 7.29 5.47
CA PHE A 61 0.35 7.27 6.78
C PHE A 61 1.36 6.12 6.87
N PHE A 62 0.95 4.88 6.58
CA PHE A 62 1.85 3.73 6.64
C PHE A 62 2.97 3.81 5.61
N ASN A 63 2.72 4.30 4.40
CA ASN A 63 3.81 4.58 3.48
C ASN A 63 4.79 5.59 4.10
N ALA A 64 4.34 6.73 4.61
CA ALA A 64 5.21 7.72 5.26
C ALA A 64 5.99 7.16 6.46
N THR A 65 5.37 6.34 7.29
CA THR A 65 5.99 5.78 8.51
C THR A 65 6.97 4.63 8.21
N PHE A 66 6.72 3.82 7.18
CA PHE A 66 7.57 2.67 6.83
C PHE A 66 8.56 2.97 5.69
N ILE A 67 8.68 4.22 5.23
CA ILE A 67 9.58 4.60 4.13
C ILE A 67 11.06 4.61 4.54
N GLU A 68 11.38 4.84 5.82
CA GLU A 68 12.76 4.78 6.28
C GLU A 68 13.28 3.33 6.07
N ASP A 69 14.22 3.18 5.14
CA ASP A 69 14.95 1.96 4.75
C ASP A 69 14.17 0.78 4.10
N THR A 70 12.92 0.96 3.64
CA THR A 70 12.15 -0.16 3.04
C THR A 70 11.86 0.00 1.54
N CYS A 71 12.16 -1.03 0.72
CA CYS A 71 11.76 -1.14 -0.70
C CYS A 71 10.22 -1.20 -0.83
N VAL A 72 9.55 -0.07 -1.06
CA VAL A 72 8.07 -0.02 -1.19
C VAL A 72 7.64 0.40 -2.59
N SER A 73 6.75 -0.38 -3.20
CA SER A 73 6.05 0.00 -4.42
C SER A 73 4.94 1.03 -4.12
N ALA A 74 5.28 2.28 -3.80
CA ALA A 74 4.30 3.30 -3.42
C ALA A 74 3.85 4.18 -4.61
N PRO A 75 2.60 4.08 -5.10
CA PRO A 75 2.00 5.13 -5.90
C PRO A 75 1.35 6.17 -4.97
N SER A 76 1.64 7.45 -5.22
CA SER A 76 0.98 8.64 -4.66
C SER A 76 1.62 9.28 -3.41
N VAL A 77 2.74 9.98 -3.64
CA VAL A 77 3.26 11.06 -2.79
C VAL A 77 2.39 12.34 -2.89
N ALA A 78 1.27 12.32 -3.63
CA ALA A 78 0.41 13.50 -3.79
C ALA A 78 -0.51 13.80 -2.57
N LEU A 79 -0.65 12.87 -1.62
CA LEU A 79 -1.44 13.05 -0.39
C LEU A 79 -0.58 13.23 0.87
N ALA A 80 0.74 13.06 0.77
CA ALA A 80 1.64 13.00 1.91
C ALA A 80 1.75 14.34 2.65
N ASN A 81 1.69 15.47 1.93
CA ASN A 81 2.02 16.77 2.53
C ASN A 81 0.88 17.38 3.37
N ASP A 82 -0.39 17.23 2.98
CA ASP A 82 -1.47 17.97 3.65
C ASP A 82 -2.29 17.16 4.66
N LYS A 83 -2.37 15.82 4.51
CA LYS A 83 -3.30 14.99 5.32
C LYS A 83 -2.63 14.09 6.36
N VAL A 84 -1.32 13.83 6.24
CA VAL A 84 -0.59 12.99 7.21
C VAL A 84 -0.45 13.70 8.56
N ALA A 85 -0.25 15.03 8.54
CA ALA A 85 -0.18 15.85 9.76
C ALA A 85 -1.45 15.75 10.64
N SER A 86 -2.63 15.56 10.02
CA SER A 86 -3.90 15.43 10.74
C SER A 86 -4.05 14.07 11.45
N VAL A 87 -3.43 13.01 10.91
CA VAL A 87 -3.55 11.64 11.44
C VAL A 87 -2.77 11.47 12.73
N ASN A 88 -1.57 12.08 12.83
CA ASN A 88 -0.75 12.04 14.05
C ASN A 88 -1.48 12.56 15.30
N LYS A 89 -2.53 13.38 15.14
CA LYS A 89 -3.34 13.90 16.25
C LYS A 89 -4.37 12.89 16.79
N PHE A 90 -4.71 11.83 16.05
CA PHE A 90 -5.83 10.94 16.36
C PHE A 90 -5.44 9.46 16.58
N VAL A 91 -4.22 9.05 16.27
CA VAL A 91 -3.81 7.64 16.43
C VAL A 91 -3.19 7.42 17.81
N LYS A 92 -4.04 7.08 18.80
CA LYS A 92 -3.59 6.30 19.98
C LYS A 92 -3.70 4.82 19.60
N PHE A 93 -2.55 4.13 19.54
CA PHE A 93 -2.53 2.68 19.42
C PHE A 93 -3.03 2.07 20.74
N VAL A 94 -4.06 1.22 20.66
CA VAL A 94 -4.45 0.25 21.71
C VAL A 94 -3.79 -1.07 21.37
#